data_AF-A0A939TCM3-F1
#
_entry.id   AF-A0A939TCM3-F1
#
_cell.length_a   1.000
_cell.length_b   1.000
_cell.length_c   1.000
_cell.angle_alpha   90.00
_cell.angle_beta   90.00
_cell.angle_gamma   90.00
#
_symmetry.space_group_name_H-M   'P 1'
#
loop_
_entity.id
_entity.type
_entity.pdbx_description
1 polymer ?
#
loop_
_entity_poly.entity_id
_entity_poly.type
_entity_poly.pdbx_seq_one_letter_code
_entity_poly.pdbx_strand_id
1 'polypeptide(L)'
;MRDEDLNDRLRYGALRCAVERYCPLGFHATWAYATTLARPLHDLRRDAPAMARALNVLEESRSVWLDEVDVFAAIRRTEKAAGRRSPRAADLDFFAVPRWPGRDAPSRLGLVAAVADRHRYFRTLPPPNAGLAGPGRSDAASSPPALHMPPLAAGLPLPDAGVVPGEWLERCVTLRGVLDALAVEYLARVGASDSLAERVGAVRGDLRELVRNGHRPVNVPVYPWVRFADLLAYAVGAL
;
A
#
# COMPACT_ATOMS: atom_id res chain seq x y z
N MET A 1 -0.26 -25.79 -3.10
CA MET A 1 0.52 -25.15 -4.19
C MET A 1 1.57 -26.11 -4.74
N ARG A 2 2.38 -26.77 -3.89
CA ARG A 2 3.29 -27.85 -4.31
C ARG A 2 2.62 -29.20 -4.58
N ASP A 3 1.30 -29.26 -4.42
CA ASP A 3 0.53 -30.43 -4.78
C ASP A 3 0.39 -30.45 -6.31
N GLU A 4 1.04 -31.42 -6.93
CA GLU A 4 1.09 -31.57 -8.39
C GLU A 4 -0.23 -32.07 -9.00
N ASP A 5 -1.14 -32.57 -8.17
CA ASP A 5 -2.45 -33.06 -8.60
C ASP A 5 -3.50 -31.94 -8.62
N LEU A 6 -3.18 -30.79 -7.99
CA LEU A 6 -4.06 -29.64 -7.93
C LEU A 6 -4.11 -28.90 -9.27
N ASN A 7 -5.31 -28.55 -9.75
CA ASN A 7 -5.45 -27.75 -10.97
C ASN A 7 -4.87 -26.33 -10.82
N ASP A 8 -4.51 -25.71 -11.95
CA ASP A 8 -3.85 -24.39 -11.99
C ASP A 8 -4.67 -23.27 -11.33
N ARG A 9 -6.01 -23.32 -11.42
CA ARG A 9 -6.88 -22.30 -10.79
C ARG A 9 -6.77 -22.32 -9.28
N LEU A 10 -6.74 -23.51 -8.68
CA LEU A 10 -6.59 -23.68 -7.24
C LEU A 10 -5.16 -23.29 -6.80
N ARG A 11 -4.13 -23.61 -7.60
CA ARG A 11 -2.76 -23.17 -7.31
C ARG A 11 -2.62 -21.65 -7.35
N TYR A 12 -3.22 -21.00 -8.36
CA TYR A 12 -3.26 -19.55 -8.48
C TYR A 12 -3.98 -18.90 -7.29
N GLY A 13 -5.13 -19.46 -6.88
CA GLY A 13 -5.85 -19.03 -5.68
C GLY A 13 -5.00 -19.17 -4.41
N ALA A 14 -4.33 -20.31 -4.23
CA ALA A 14 -3.44 -20.55 -3.09
C ALA A 14 -2.25 -19.57 -3.05
N LEU A 15 -1.66 -19.25 -4.21
CA LEU A 15 -0.60 -18.25 -4.31
C LEU A 15 -1.10 -16.85 -3.90
N ARG A 16 -2.30 -16.46 -4.35
CA ARG A 16 -2.92 -15.20 -3.91
C ARG A 16 -3.14 -15.15 -2.40
N CYS A 17 -3.65 -16.22 -1.80
CA CYS A 17 -3.82 -16.32 -0.36
C CYS A 17 -2.48 -16.25 0.39
N ALA A 18 -1.41 -16.82 -0.16
CA ALA A 18 -0.07 -16.71 0.42
C ALA A 18 0.41 -15.26 0.40
N VAL A 19 0.24 -14.55 -0.72
CA VAL A 19 0.58 -13.13 -0.84
C VAL A 19 -0.24 -12.28 0.11
N GLU A 20 -1.56 -12.52 0.22
CA GLU A 20 -2.45 -11.81 1.13
C GLU A 20 -2.00 -11.90 2.60
N ARG A 21 -1.41 -13.03 3.01
CA ARG A 21 -0.97 -13.24 4.40
C ARG A 21 0.40 -12.65 4.71
N TYR A 22 1.32 -12.60 3.75
CA TYR A 22 2.71 -12.18 4.00
C TYR A 22 3.00 -10.75 3.52
N CYS A 23 2.36 -10.31 2.43
CA CYS A 23 2.53 -9.03 1.70
C CYS A 23 3.43 -7.94 2.33
N PRO A 24 4.77 -8.10 2.33
CA PRO A 24 5.69 -7.18 3.00
C PRO A 24 5.75 -5.79 2.36
N LEU A 25 5.33 -5.68 1.08
CA LEU A 25 5.20 -4.42 0.35
C LEU A 25 3.73 -3.95 0.20
N GLY A 26 2.79 -4.67 0.82
CA GLY A 26 1.36 -4.63 0.47
C GLY A 26 1.01 -5.58 -0.68
N PHE A 27 -0.26 -5.97 -0.80
CA PHE A 27 -0.70 -7.07 -1.67
C PHE A 27 -0.24 -6.92 -3.13
N HIS A 28 -0.61 -5.80 -3.76
CA HIS A 28 -0.36 -5.50 -5.16
C HIS A 28 1.14 -5.41 -5.49
N ALA A 29 1.89 -4.67 -4.68
CA ALA A 29 3.32 -4.52 -4.83
C ALA A 29 4.10 -5.84 -4.60
N THR A 30 3.71 -6.61 -3.58
CA THR A 30 4.30 -7.94 -3.31
C THR A 30 4.02 -8.90 -4.45
N TRP A 31 2.78 -8.90 -4.96
CA TRP A 31 2.40 -9.72 -6.11
C TRP A 31 3.23 -9.36 -7.34
N ALA A 32 3.34 -8.08 -7.69
CA ALA A 32 4.15 -7.62 -8.82
C ALA A 32 5.63 -7.99 -8.64
N TYR A 33 6.20 -7.74 -7.46
CA TYR A 33 7.58 -8.11 -7.14
C TYR A 33 7.84 -9.61 -7.34
N ALA A 34 7.06 -10.48 -6.67
CA ALA A 34 7.28 -11.91 -6.70
C ALA A 34 7.04 -12.52 -8.09
N THR A 35 5.99 -12.05 -8.79
CA THR A 35 5.69 -12.56 -10.13
C THR A 35 6.71 -12.12 -11.16
N THR A 36 7.24 -10.89 -11.08
CA THR A 36 8.32 -10.43 -11.95
C THR A 36 9.59 -11.26 -11.77
N LEU A 37 9.98 -11.60 -10.54
CA LEU A 37 11.15 -12.47 -10.30
C LEU A 37 10.93 -13.91 -10.77
N ALA A 38 9.68 -14.39 -10.73
CA ALA A 38 9.32 -15.69 -11.26
C ALA A 38 9.35 -15.78 -12.79
N ARG A 39 9.56 -14.66 -13.50
CA ARG A 39 9.56 -14.52 -14.97
C ARG A 39 8.30 -15.15 -15.59
N PRO A 40 7.14 -14.48 -15.53
CA PRO A 40 5.91 -15.04 -16.06
C PRO A 40 6.02 -15.17 -17.58
N LEU A 41 5.63 -16.31 -18.15
CA LEU A 41 4.98 -16.27 -19.46
C LEU A 41 3.70 -15.41 -19.35
N HIS A 42 3.22 -14.91 -20.48
CA HIS A 42 2.13 -13.92 -20.58
C HIS A 42 0.86 -14.20 -19.74
N ASP A 43 0.60 -15.45 -19.34
CA ASP A 43 -0.49 -15.81 -18.41
C ASP A 43 -0.01 -16.70 -17.25
N LEU A 44 0.33 -16.06 -16.12
CA LEU A 44 0.70 -16.75 -14.88
C LEU A 44 -0.37 -17.76 -14.42
N ARG A 45 -1.66 -17.57 -14.75
CA ARG A 45 -2.75 -18.44 -14.30
C ARG A 45 -2.68 -19.85 -14.87
N ARG A 46 -1.85 -20.06 -15.90
CA ARG A 46 -1.64 -21.34 -16.61
C ARG A 46 -0.19 -21.80 -16.56
N ASP A 47 0.64 -21.15 -15.75
CA ASP A 47 2.08 -21.42 -15.65
C ASP A 47 2.39 -21.89 -14.22
N ALA A 48 2.08 -23.16 -13.95
CA ALA A 48 2.34 -23.77 -12.66
C ALA A 48 3.83 -23.67 -12.24
N PRO A 49 4.83 -23.85 -13.13
CA PRO A 49 6.23 -23.58 -12.79
C PRO A 49 6.52 -22.14 -12.37
N ALA A 50 5.94 -21.13 -13.04
CA ALA A 50 6.08 -19.74 -12.61
C ALA A 50 5.39 -19.47 -11.27
N MET A 51 4.22 -20.06 -11.00
CA MET A 51 3.60 -19.98 -9.67
C MET A 51 4.52 -20.57 -8.59
N ALA A 52 5.16 -21.73 -8.88
CA ALA A 52 6.13 -22.36 -8.00
C ALA A 52 7.32 -21.45 -7.67
N ARG A 53 7.91 -20.82 -8.70
CA ARG A 53 9.01 -19.86 -8.52
C ARG A 53 8.57 -18.64 -7.70
N ALA A 54 7.37 -18.11 -7.95
CA ALA A 54 6.84 -16.98 -7.19
C ALA A 54 6.64 -17.33 -5.71
N LEU A 55 6.16 -18.54 -5.39
CA LEU A 55 6.08 -18.98 -4.00
C LEU A 55 7.45 -19.11 -3.36
N ASN A 56 8.44 -19.68 -4.05
CA ASN A 56 9.79 -19.81 -3.50
C ASN A 56 10.36 -18.43 -3.12
N VAL A 57 10.18 -17.40 -3.96
CA VAL A 57 10.55 -16.01 -3.63
C VAL A 57 9.88 -15.51 -2.34
N LEU A 58 8.61 -15.85 -2.12
CA LEU A 58 7.88 -15.47 -0.91
C LEU A 58 8.35 -16.25 0.32
N GLU A 59 8.61 -17.55 0.18
CA GLU A 59 9.06 -18.42 1.28
C GLU A 59 10.49 -18.06 1.73
N GLU A 60 11.39 -17.80 0.78
CA GLU A 60 12.75 -17.33 1.05
C GLU A 60 12.69 -16.01 1.84
N SER A 61 11.95 -15.03 1.33
CA SER A 61 11.76 -13.75 2.03
C SER A 61 11.12 -13.94 3.42
N ARG A 62 10.11 -14.80 3.53
CA ARG A 62 9.40 -15.05 4.79
C ARG A 62 10.28 -15.73 5.83
N SER A 63 11.20 -16.60 5.43
CA SER A 63 12.15 -17.22 6.35
C SER A 63 13.01 -16.16 7.03
N VAL A 64 13.55 -15.22 6.24
CA VAL A 64 14.35 -14.09 6.74
C VAL A 64 13.52 -13.18 7.65
N TRP A 65 12.27 -12.91 7.30
CA TRP A 65 11.36 -12.14 8.16
C TRP A 65 11.15 -12.81 9.53
N LEU A 66 10.94 -14.13 9.56
CA LEU A 66 10.74 -14.85 10.82
C LEU A 66 12.00 -14.79 11.69
N ASP A 67 13.19 -14.91 11.10
CA ASP A 67 14.45 -14.76 11.83
C ASP A 67 14.59 -13.36 12.43
N GLU A 68 14.23 -12.31 11.67
CA GLU A 68 14.22 -10.92 12.16
C GLU A 68 13.21 -10.73 13.32
N VAL A 69 12.02 -11.34 13.22
CA VAL A 69 10.99 -11.30 14.27
C VAL A 69 11.46 -12.04 15.53
N ASP A 70 12.13 -13.19 15.39
CA ASP A 70 12.64 -13.96 16.52
C ASP A 70 13.75 -13.22 17.27
N VAL A 71 14.66 -12.56 16.54
CA VAL A 71 15.68 -11.66 17.11
C VAL A 71 15.00 -10.53 17.88
N PHE A 72 14.00 -9.87 17.28
CA PHE A 72 13.26 -8.81 17.95
C PHE A 72 12.52 -9.32 19.20
N ALA A 73 11.88 -10.48 19.14
CA ALA A 73 11.19 -11.10 20.26
C ALA A 73 12.17 -11.42 21.42
N ALA A 74 13.39 -11.85 21.11
CA ALA A 74 14.45 -12.05 22.11
C ALA A 74 14.83 -10.74 22.81
N ILE A 75 15.06 -9.67 22.05
CA ILE A 75 15.34 -8.33 22.61
C ILE A 75 14.19 -7.87 23.50
N ARG A 76 12.94 -8.01 23.03
CA ARG A 76 11.75 -7.60 23.77
C ARG A 76 11.55 -8.40 25.05
N ARG A 77 11.88 -9.69 25.09
CA ARG A 77 11.86 -10.50 26.31
C ARG A 77 12.82 -9.94 27.36
N THR A 78 14.04 -9.61 26.98
CA THR A 78 15.04 -8.99 27.87
C THR A 78 14.59 -7.62 28.36
N GLU A 79 14.08 -6.76 27.48
CA GLU A 79 13.59 -5.44 27.87
C GLU A 79 12.37 -5.49 28.79
N LYS A 80 11.46 -6.44 28.52
CA LYS A 80 10.28 -6.69 29.35
C LYS A 80 10.69 -7.15 30.75
N ALA A 81 11.71 -8.00 30.86
CA ALA A 81 12.29 -8.42 32.14
C ALA A 81 12.97 -7.24 32.88
N ALA A 82 13.62 -6.34 32.14
CA ALA A 82 14.20 -5.10 32.66
C ALA A 82 13.17 -3.96 32.91
N GLY A 83 11.86 -4.26 32.85
CA GLY A 83 10.79 -3.31 33.18
C GLY A 83 10.29 -2.43 32.03
N ARG A 84 10.89 -2.45 30.84
CA ARG A 84 10.41 -1.67 29.67
C ARG A 84 9.31 -2.42 28.92
N ARG A 85 8.05 -2.10 29.26
CA ARG A 85 6.86 -2.78 28.72
C ARG A 85 6.41 -2.30 27.33
N SER A 86 6.74 -1.07 26.95
CA SER A 86 6.44 -0.53 25.61
C SER A 86 7.63 -0.69 24.66
N PRO A 87 7.42 -1.13 23.40
CA PRO A 87 8.44 -1.07 22.33
C PRO A 87 8.85 0.38 22.02
N ARG A 88 10.02 0.57 21.41
CA ARG A 88 10.46 1.90 20.97
C ARG A 88 9.72 2.29 19.70
N ALA A 89 9.57 3.59 19.45
CA ALA A 89 8.95 4.09 18.22
C ALA A 89 9.66 3.57 16.96
N ALA A 90 11.00 3.53 16.98
CA ALA A 90 11.80 2.99 15.87
C ALA A 90 11.51 1.50 15.60
N ASP A 91 11.24 0.71 16.64
CA ASP A 91 10.88 -0.71 16.47
C ASP A 91 9.52 -0.83 15.79
N LEU A 92 8.54 -0.02 16.19
CA LEU A 92 7.21 0.00 15.56
C LEU A 92 7.29 0.42 14.10
N ASP A 93 8.08 1.44 13.79
CA ASP A 93 8.29 1.92 12.42
C ASP A 93 8.93 0.84 11.54
N PHE A 94 9.92 0.09 12.07
CA PHE A 94 10.59 -0.99 11.34
C PHE A 94 9.65 -2.11 10.86
N PHE A 95 8.59 -2.40 11.64
CA PHE A 95 7.58 -3.41 11.29
C PHE A 95 6.35 -2.84 10.56
N ALA A 96 6.13 -1.51 10.58
CA ALA A 96 4.95 -0.88 10.00
C ALA A 96 5.15 -0.39 8.55
N VAL A 97 6.41 -0.16 8.14
CA VAL A 97 6.78 0.37 6.83
C VAL A 97 6.96 -0.76 5.81
N PRO A 98 6.41 -0.62 4.57
CA PRO A 98 6.69 -1.53 3.47
C PRO A 98 8.19 -1.72 3.24
N ARG A 99 8.68 -2.95 3.33
CA ARG A 99 10.06 -3.33 3.00
C ARG A 99 10.16 -4.79 2.60
N TRP A 100 11.07 -5.14 1.70
CA TRP A 100 11.46 -6.53 1.51
C TRP A 100 12.46 -6.94 2.62
N PRO A 101 12.20 -8.01 3.38
CA PRO A 101 13.10 -8.47 4.44
C PRO A 101 14.46 -8.97 3.94
N GLY A 102 15.49 -8.82 4.78
CA GLY A 102 16.86 -9.18 4.47
C GLY A 102 17.87 -8.04 4.55
N ARG A 103 19.14 -8.45 4.63
CA ARG A 103 20.30 -7.55 4.63
C ARG A 103 20.79 -7.22 3.22
N ASP A 104 20.53 -8.12 2.27
CA ASP A 104 20.89 -7.91 0.88
C ASP A 104 19.95 -6.90 0.23
N ALA A 105 20.49 -6.14 -0.73
CA ALA A 105 19.69 -5.21 -1.51
C ALA A 105 18.58 -6.00 -2.24
N PRO A 106 17.31 -5.57 -2.16
CA PRO A 106 16.22 -6.20 -2.87
C PRO A 106 16.45 -6.12 -4.38
N SER A 107 15.77 -7.00 -5.12
CA SER A 107 15.85 -6.97 -6.57
C SER A 107 15.33 -5.65 -7.14
N ARG A 108 16.21 -4.93 -7.83
CA ARG A 108 15.86 -3.71 -8.57
C ARG A 108 14.69 -3.91 -9.51
N LEU A 109 14.72 -5.00 -10.30
CA LEU A 109 13.66 -5.31 -11.25
C LEU A 109 12.32 -5.55 -10.54
N GLY A 110 12.36 -6.28 -9.41
CA GLY A 110 11.17 -6.50 -8.57
C GLY A 110 10.61 -5.19 -8.01
N LEU A 111 11.46 -4.28 -7.53
CA LEU A 111 11.04 -2.97 -7.02
C LEU A 111 10.44 -2.08 -8.10
N VAL A 112 11.02 -2.05 -9.30
CA VAL A 112 10.46 -1.33 -10.44
C VAL A 112 9.06 -1.85 -10.77
N ALA A 113 8.87 -3.17 -10.80
CA ALA A 113 7.56 -3.77 -11.02
C ALA A 113 6.55 -3.44 -9.90
N ALA A 114 6.98 -3.51 -8.65
CA ALA A 114 6.17 -3.15 -7.48
C ALA A 114 5.70 -1.68 -7.53
N VAL A 115 6.61 -0.75 -7.85
CA VAL A 115 6.29 0.68 -7.99
C VAL A 115 5.38 0.92 -9.20
N ALA A 116 5.64 0.29 -10.34
CA ALA A 116 4.83 0.45 -11.55
C ALA A 116 3.38 -0.02 -11.35
N ASP A 117 3.18 -1.19 -10.73
CA ASP A 117 1.84 -1.70 -10.42
C ASP A 117 1.12 -0.77 -9.43
N ARG A 118 1.83 -0.31 -8.40
CA ARG A 118 1.25 0.57 -7.39
C ARG A 118 0.91 1.96 -7.92
N HIS A 119 1.74 2.49 -8.83
CA HIS A 119 1.52 3.73 -9.55
C HIS A 119 0.29 3.63 -10.45
N ARG A 120 0.14 2.53 -11.20
CA ARG A 120 -1.06 2.27 -11.99
C ARG A 120 -2.32 2.29 -11.12
N TYR A 121 -2.32 1.57 -9.99
CA TYR A 121 -3.46 1.60 -9.07
C TYR A 121 -3.71 3.01 -8.50
N PHE A 122 -2.66 3.73 -8.09
CA PHE A 122 -2.77 5.11 -7.61
C PHE A 122 -3.44 6.05 -8.62
N ARG A 123 -3.14 5.92 -9.91
CA ARG A 123 -3.78 6.72 -10.96
C ARG A 123 -5.26 6.43 -11.15
N THR A 124 -5.74 5.24 -10.77
CA THR A 124 -7.17 4.89 -10.81
C THR A 124 -7.98 5.43 -9.63
N LEU A 125 -7.31 5.87 -8.55
CA LEU A 125 -8.02 6.39 -7.39
C LEU A 125 -8.65 7.76 -7.71
N PRO A 126 -9.92 8.00 -7.36
CA PRO A 126 -10.50 9.33 -7.51
C PRO A 126 -9.75 10.34 -6.62
N PRO A 127 -9.69 11.62 -6.98
CA PRO A 127 -9.30 12.64 -6.02
C PRO A 127 -10.28 12.63 -4.83
N PRO A 128 -9.88 13.09 -3.65
CA PRO A 128 -10.80 13.28 -2.54
C PRO A 128 -11.93 14.18 -3.02
N ASN A 129 -13.17 13.69 -3.04
CA ASN A 129 -14.29 14.43 -3.60
C ASN A 129 -14.56 15.67 -2.75
N ALA A 130 -14.59 16.84 -3.39
CA ALA A 130 -15.07 18.10 -2.83
C ALA A 130 -16.59 18.11 -2.57
N GLY A 131 -17.32 17.06 -2.98
CA GLY A 131 -18.79 16.96 -2.90
C GLY A 131 -19.38 16.84 -1.49
N LEU A 132 -18.60 17.13 -0.45
CA LEU A 132 -19.08 17.33 0.92
C LEU A 132 -19.07 18.81 1.33
N ALA A 133 -18.64 19.72 0.44
CA ALA A 133 -19.02 21.12 0.54
C ALA A 133 -20.53 21.21 0.22
N GLY A 134 -21.34 21.43 1.25
CA GLY A 134 -22.80 21.30 1.19
C GLY A 134 -23.45 22.04 0.01
N PRO A 135 -24.60 21.55 -0.49
CA PRO A 135 -25.31 22.21 -1.57
C PRO A 135 -25.77 23.59 -1.10
N GLY A 136 -25.29 24.64 -1.77
CA GLY A 136 -26.05 25.88 -1.84
C GLY A 136 -27.46 25.55 -2.31
N ARG A 137 -28.46 25.97 -1.55
CA ARG A 137 -29.88 25.80 -1.88
C ARG A 137 -30.12 26.23 -3.34
N SER A 138 -30.62 25.32 -4.16
CA SER A 138 -31.55 25.68 -5.22
C SER A 138 -32.71 24.71 -5.19
N ASP A 139 -33.87 25.29 -4.99
CA ASP A 139 -35.18 24.66 -5.07
C ASP A 139 -35.39 24.03 -6.46
N ALA A 140 -35.96 22.83 -6.49
CA ALA A 140 -37.19 22.55 -7.23
C ALA A 140 -37.53 21.05 -7.18
N ALA A 141 -38.82 20.82 -6.98
CA ALA A 141 -39.48 19.53 -6.85
C ALA A 141 -39.38 18.65 -8.10
N SER A 142 -39.27 17.33 -7.90
CA SER A 142 -40.31 16.33 -8.26
C SER A 142 -39.73 14.91 -8.31
N SER A 143 -40.42 13.99 -7.63
CA SER A 143 -40.41 12.52 -7.83
C SER A 143 -41.80 12.13 -8.38
N PRO A 144 -42.16 10.88 -8.81
CA PRO A 144 -41.59 9.53 -8.54
C PRO A 144 -41.71 8.55 -9.77
N PRO A 145 -41.85 7.20 -9.70
CA PRO A 145 -41.63 6.18 -8.63
C PRO A 145 -40.68 5.01 -9.04
N ALA A 146 -39.81 4.54 -8.14
CA ALA A 146 -39.94 3.38 -7.24
C ALA A 146 -40.01 1.98 -7.88
N LEU A 147 -38.91 1.21 -7.71
CA LEU A 147 -38.96 -0.22 -7.38
C LEU A 147 -38.07 -0.44 -6.15
N HIS A 148 -38.70 -1.01 -5.12
CA HIS A 148 -38.22 -1.16 -3.75
C HIS A 148 -37.67 -2.57 -3.53
N MET A 149 -36.45 -2.67 -3.01
CA MET A 149 -36.04 -3.68 -2.02
C MET A 149 -34.96 -3.07 -1.11
N PRO A 150 -35.03 -3.28 0.21
CA PRO A 150 -34.23 -2.52 1.18
C PRO A 150 -32.88 -3.19 1.46
N PRO A 151 -31.82 -2.42 1.77
CA PRO A 151 -30.75 -2.93 2.61
C PRO A 151 -30.86 -2.35 4.02
N LEU A 152 -30.75 -3.27 4.98
CA LEU A 152 -30.51 -3.02 6.40
C LEU A 152 -29.42 -1.96 6.61
N ALA A 153 -29.81 -0.76 7.03
CA ALA A 153 -29.11 0.14 7.94
C ALA A 153 -29.80 1.52 7.93
N ALA A 154 -31.07 1.56 8.33
CA ALA A 154 -31.66 2.82 8.78
C ALA A 154 -31.16 3.08 10.21
N GLY A 155 -30.59 4.26 10.47
CA GLY A 155 -30.69 4.85 11.80
C GLY A 155 -29.41 5.23 12.55
N LEU A 156 -28.25 5.41 11.90
CA LEU A 156 -27.22 6.28 12.47
C LEU A 156 -27.13 7.55 11.63
N PRO A 157 -27.40 8.75 12.19
CA PRO A 157 -27.08 9.98 11.48
C PRO A 157 -25.58 9.95 11.20
N LEU A 158 -25.18 9.99 9.92
CA LEU A 158 -23.82 10.45 9.62
C LEU A 158 -23.72 11.84 10.24
N PRO A 159 -22.78 12.09 11.18
CA PRO A 159 -22.57 13.45 11.67
C PRO A 159 -22.28 14.34 10.46
N ASP A 160 -22.84 15.55 10.48
CA ASP A 160 -22.78 16.54 9.39
C ASP A 160 -21.44 16.44 8.67
N ALA A 161 -21.52 16.17 7.36
CA ALA A 161 -20.40 16.19 6.46
C ALA A 161 -19.79 17.60 6.49
N GLY A 162 -18.84 17.80 7.40
CA GLY A 162 -18.11 19.04 7.52
C GLY A 162 -17.52 19.40 6.17
N VAL A 163 -17.84 20.61 5.70
CA VAL A 163 -17.25 21.20 4.51
C VAL A 163 -15.74 21.01 4.58
N VAL A 164 -15.17 20.23 3.66
CA VAL A 164 -13.73 20.08 3.55
C VAL A 164 -13.15 21.45 3.20
N PRO A 165 -12.19 22.00 3.96
CA PRO A 165 -11.61 23.30 3.65
C PRO A 165 -11.00 23.31 2.24
N GLY A 166 -11.22 24.37 1.46
CA GLY A 166 -10.67 24.48 0.09
C GLY A 166 -9.15 24.32 0.04
N GLU A 167 -8.46 24.90 1.02
CA GLU A 167 -7.00 24.78 1.20
C GLU A 167 -6.53 23.32 1.38
N TRP A 168 -7.33 22.48 2.05
CA TRP A 168 -7.00 21.06 2.21
C TRP A 168 -7.09 20.33 0.88
N LEU A 169 -8.10 20.63 0.07
CA LEU A 169 -8.28 20.02 -1.24
C LEU A 169 -7.16 20.44 -2.20
N GLU A 170 -6.79 21.72 -2.20
CA GLU A 170 -5.66 22.24 -2.98
C GLU A 170 -4.34 21.57 -2.59
N ARG A 171 -4.11 21.41 -1.28
CA ARG A 171 -2.94 20.69 -0.76
C ARG A 171 -2.96 19.21 -1.20
N CYS A 172 -4.12 18.55 -1.19
CA CYS A 172 -4.26 17.17 -1.68
C CYS A 172 -3.96 17.03 -3.17
N VAL A 173 -4.50 17.92 -4.01
CA VAL A 173 -4.26 17.92 -5.46
C VAL A 173 -2.78 18.13 -5.75
N THR A 174 -2.16 19.08 -5.04
CA THR A 174 -0.73 19.37 -5.16
C THR A 174 0.11 18.15 -4.79
N LEU A 175 -0.09 17.58 -3.59
CA LEU A 175 0.66 16.42 -3.13
C LEU A 175 0.46 15.20 -4.04
N ARG A 176 -0.75 14.99 -4.56
CA ARG A 176 -1.04 13.92 -5.52
C ARG A 176 -0.24 14.12 -6.81
N GLY A 177 -0.20 15.34 -7.35
CA GLY A 177 0.55 15.67 -8.56
C GLY A 177 2.05 15.48 -8.38
N VAL A 178 2.61 15.92 -7.24
CA VAL A 178 4.03 15.71 -6.94
C VAL A 178 4.36 14.22 -6.81
N LEU A 179 3.52 13.45 -6.12
CA LEU A 179 3.71 12.01 -5.97
C LEU A 179 3.66 11.27 -7.33
N ASP A 180 2.76 11.68 -8.23
CA ASP A 180 2.69 11.14 -9.60
C ASP A 180 3.98 11.42 -10.38
N ALA A 181 4.47 12.66 -10.34
CA ALA A 181 5.69 13.07 -11.03
C ALA A 181 6.94 12.34 -10.50
N LEU A 182 7.05 12.17 -9.18
CA LEU A 182 8.15 11.42 -8.56
C LEU A 182 8.15 9.94 -8.97
N ALA A 183 6.97 9.33 -9.08
CA ALA A 183 6.84 7.95 -9.56
C ALA A 183 7.27 7.82 -11.03
N VAL A 184 6.85 8.75 -11.89
CA VAL A 184 7.28 8.79 -13.30
C VAL A 184 8.80 8.95 -13.40
N GLU A 185 9.39 9.84 -12.58
CA GLU A 185 10.84 10.03 -12.54
C GLU A 185 11.58 8.76 -12.13
N TYR A 186 11.13 8.07 -11.07
CA TYR A 186 11.70 6.80 -10.62
C TYR A 186 11.61 5.69 -11.68
N LEU A 187 10.50 5.63 -12.43
CA LEU A 187 10.30 4.60 -13.45
C LEU A 187 11.08 4.91 -14.74
N ALA A 188 11.28 6.18 -15.07
CA ALA A 188 12.02 6.61 -16.26
C ALA A 188 13.54 6.55 -16.07
N ARG A 189 14.02 6.98 -14.90
CA ARG A 189 15.40 6.80 -14.50
C ARG A 189 15.49 5.43 -13.87
N VAL A 190 16.09 4.47 -14.57
CA VAL A 190 16.46 3.18 -13.98
C VAL A 190 17.61 3.37 -12.94
N GLY A 191 17.54 4.41 -12.09
CA GLY A 191 18.45 4.77 -11.00
C GLY A 191 17.82 5.82 -10.07
N ALA A 192 18.00 5.65 -8.76
CA ALA A 192 17.69 6.67 -7.76
C ALA A 192 18.77 7.78 -7.81
N SER A 193 18.39 9.02 -7.50
CA SER A 193 19.32 10.10 -7.17
C SER A 193 19.06 10.56 -5.73
N ASP A 194 20.07 11.08 -5.04
CA ASP A 194 19.91 11.62 -3.68
C ASP A 194 18.80 12.69 -3.62
N SER A 195 18.73 13.51 -4.67
CA SER A 195 17.66 14.50 -4.85
C SER A 195 16.26 13.88 -4.94
N LEU A 196 16.12 12.72 -5.58
CA LEU A 196 14.84 12.00 -5.62
C LEU A 196 14.47 11.45 -4.24
N ALA A 197 15.43 10.92 -3.49
CA ALA A 197 15.22 10.40 -2.14
C ALA A 197 14.73 11.49 -1.19
N GLU A 198 15.35 12.66 -1.22
CA GLU A 198 14.97 13.82 -0.42
C GLU A 198 13.55 14.29 -0.75
N ARG A 199 13.23 14.46 -2.05
CA ARG A 199 11.90 14.91 -2.50
C ARG A 199 10.79 13.92 -2.16
N VAL A 200 11.04 12.61 -2.29
CA VAL A 200 10.10 11.56 -1.86
C VAL A 200 9.92 11.59 -0.35
N GLY A 201 11.01 11.79 0.41
CA GLY A 201 10.98 11.97 1.85
C GLY A 201 10.09 13.13 2.31
N ALA A 202 10.21 14.29 1.65
CA ALA A 202 9.40 15.47 1.91
C ALA A 202 7.90 15.22 1.67
N VAL A 203 7.53 14.74 0.48
CA VAL A 203 6.11 14.41 0.16
C VAL A 203 5.54 13.36 1.10
N ARG A 204 6.32 12.35 1.47
CA ARG A 204 5.90 11.34 2.46
C ARG A 204 5.63 11.99 3.82
N GLY A 205 6.48 12.92 4.25
CA GLY A 205 6.30 13.71 5.47
C GLY A 205 4.99 14.50 5.45
N ASP A 206 4.77 15.26 4.38
CA ASP A 206 3.57 16.07 4.19
C ASP A 206 2.28 15.24 4.17
N LEU A 207 2.29 14.09 3.49
CA LEU A 207 1.14 13.17 3.45
C LEU A 207 0.85 12.57 4.83
N ARG A 208 1.89 12.23 5.61
CA ARG A 208 1.71 11.71 6.98
C ARG A 208 1.22 12.80 7.92
N GLU A 209 1.69 14.03 7.78
CA GLU A 209 1.19 15.18 8.51
C GLU A 209 -0.29 15.42 8.19
N LEU A 210 -0.66 15.38 6.91
CA LEU A 210 -2.04 15.55 6.45
C LEU A 210 -2.99 14.53 7.10
N VAL A 211 -2.56 13.27 7.22
CA VAL A 211 -3.33 12.21 7.89
C VAL A 211 -3.36 12.35 9.41
N ARG A 212 -2.30 12.90 10.04
CA ARG A 212 -2.28 13.15 11.50
C ARG A 212 -3.18 14.31 11.90
N ASN A 213 -3.21 15.37 11.09
CA ASN A 213 -3.92 16.61 11.39
C ASN A 213 -5.38 16.61 10.88
N GLY A 214 -5.73 15.67 9.99
CA GLY A 214 -7.09 15.56 9.42
C GLY A 214 -8.09 14.78 10.29
N HIS A 215 -9.39 15.05 10.09
CA HIS A 215 -10.49 14.29 10.69
C HIS A 215 -10.59 12.88 10.05
N ARG A 216 -10.82 11.82 10.84
CA ARG A 216 -10.79 10.41 10.37
C ARG A 216 -11.59 10.12 9.07
N PRO A 217 -12.79 10.67 8.84
CA PRO A 217 -13.54 10.48 7.58
C PRO A 217 -12.84 11.07 6.35
N VAL A 218 -12.06 12.14 6.52
CA VAL A 218 -11.39 12.90 5.46
C VAL A 218 -10.07 12.23 5.04
N ASN A 219 -9.47 11.42 5.91
CA ASN A 219 -8.17 10.77 5.66
C ASN A 219 -8.26 9.43 4.92
N VAL A 220 -9.45 8.79 4.88
CA VAL A 220 -9.70 7.51 4.18
C VAL A 220 -9.14 7.51 2.74
N PRO A 221 -9.39 8.53 1.89
CA PRO A 221 -8.86 8.56 0.52
C PRO A 221 -7.34 8.77 0.43
N VAL A 222 -6.70 9.29 1.49
CA VAL A 222 -5.26 9.64 1.51
C VAL A 222 -4.38 8.48 1.98
N TYR A 223 -4.91 7.52 2.77
CA TYR A 223 -4.12 6.36 3.22
C TYR A 223 -3.49 5.55 2.08
N PRO A 224 -4.19 5.27 0.96
CA PRO A 224 -3.55 4.64 -0.19
C PRO A 224 -2.38 5.46 -0.76
N TRP A 225 -2.38 6.80 -0.64
CA TRP A 225 -1.29 7.64 -1.12
C TRP A 225 -0.09 7.56 -0.18
N VAL A 226 -0.31 7.59 1.13
CA VAL A 226 0.75 7.38 2.14
C VAL A 226 1.43 6.03 1.91
N ARG A 227 0.65 4.96 1.72
CA ARG A 227 1.21 3.62 1.43
C ARG A 227 2.03 3.57 0.15
N PHE A 228 1.63 4.35 -0.87
CA PHE A 228 2.41 4.45 -2.11
C PHE A 228 3.71 5.26 -1.90
N ALA A 229 3.64 6.39 -1.20
CA ALA A 229 4.82 7.19 -0.85
C ALA A 229 5.81 6.41 0.03
N ASP A 230 5.33 5.58 0.96
CA ASP A 230 6.16 4.70 1.77
C ASP A 230 6.89 3.65 0.91
N LEU A 231 6.17 3.01 -0.03
CA LEU A 231 6.78 2.08 -0.99
C LEU A 231 7.83 2.77 -1.87
N LEU A 232 7.53 3.96 -2.38
CA LEU A 232 8.45 4.72 -3.23
C LEU A 232 9.70 5.13 -2.45
N ALA A 233 9.55 5.59 -1.20
CA ALA A 233 10.66 5.94 -0.33
C ALA A 233 11.55 4.73 -0.05
N TYR A 234 10.95 3.56 0.21
CA TYR A 234 11.69 2.31 0.36
C TYR A 234 12.43 1.95 -0.93
N ALA A 235 11.76 2.00 -2.08
CA ALA A 235 12.34 1.61 -3.36
C ALA A 235 13.48 2.52 -3.83
N VAL A 236 13.44 3.81 -3.48
CA VAL A 236 14.51 4.78 -3.77
C VAL A 236 15.71 4.59 -2.84
N GLY A 237 15.49 4.28 -1.56
CA GLY A 237 16.57 4.07 -0.59
C GLY A 237 17.22 2.68 -0.60
N ALA A 238 16.64 1.73 -1.34
CA ALA A 238 17.11 0.35 -1.41
C ALA A 238 18.06 0.07 -2.61
N LEU A 239 18.38 1.08 -3.41
CA LEU A 239 19.18 1.02 -4.64
C LEU A 239 20.42 1.91 -4.54
#